data_AF-A0AAV4F0F0-F1
#
_entry.id   AF-A0AAV4F0F0-F1
#
_cell.length_a   1.000
_cell.length_b   1.000
_cell.length_c   1.000
_cell.angle_alpha   90.00
_cell.angle_beta   90.00
_cell.angle_gamma   90.00
#
_symmetry.space_group_name_H-M   'P 1'
#
loop_
_entity.id
_entity.type
_entity.pdbx_description
1 polymer ?
#
loop_
_entity_poly.entity_id
_entity_poly.type
_entity_poly.pdbx_seq_one_letter_code
_entity_poly.pdbx_strand_id
1 'polypeptide(L)'
;MYSKTLCSLYPVLILLPCTLLTQASAAQNATTSVPLPYRIFSKRTICPSSKCNPLETPSRVPSRIGCMAACSQNATCRGASFNQSCFHLDDVCFTTSACQQVNQGAVTLAVYERHQTCLNSGKWNSTSRRCRCSGGWIGSNCEILAKTCRELQVAGYPPDFYHVVLNIRNNTPAVPRKVYCTLGPDNSVLTYMFRSTGKVDHNRTWSDFEEGYVINDGNLWLGLNNMAAVSETSHYDAVGVSVILRSGTHERTYSLVYYDFQIGNSQKQ
;
A
#
# COMPACT_ATOMS: atom_id res chain seq x y z
N MET A 1 -56.26 -19.78 10.99
CA MET A 1 -57.10 -18.81 11.72
C MET A 1 -56.37 -17.47 11.77
N TYR A 2 -56.96 -16.45 11.17
CA TYR A 2 -56.45 -15.07 11.13
C TYR A 2 -56.61 -14.41 12.50
N SER A 3 -55.63 -13.59 12.91
CA SER A 3 -55.93 -12.32 13.58
C SER A 3 -54.75 -11.35 13.40
N LYS A 4 -55.02 -10.26 12.66
CA LYS A 4 -54.25 -9.02 12.67
C LYS A 4 -54.94 -8.09 13.66
N THR A 5 -54.19 -7.38 14.50
CA THR A 5 -54.61 -6.04 14.97
C THR A 5 -53.38 -5.16 15.08
N LEU A 6 -53.56 -3.94 14.57
CA LEU A 6 -52.60 -2.87 14.32
C LEU A 6 -52.57 -1.84 15.46
N CYS A 7 -51.47 -1.08 15.49
CA CYS A 7 -51.32 0.31 15.95
C CYS A 7 -51.31 0.63 17.47
N SER A 8 -50.14 1.13 17.92
CA SER A 8 -50.09 2.39 18.68
C SER A 8 -48.78 3.13 18.38
N LEU A 9 -48.91 4.25 17.68
CA LEU A 9 -47.92 5.32 17.54
C LEU A 9 -47.86 6.12 18.86
N TYR A 10 -46.69 6.60 19.28
CA TYR A 10 -46.31 8.03 19.24
C TYR A 10 -44.88 8.23 19.80
N PRO A 11 -44.15 9.28 19.35
CA PRO A 11 -42.73 9.51 19.55
C PRO A 11 -42.46 10.54 20.66
N VAL A 12 -41.28 10.51 21.28
CA VAL A 12 -40.80 11.61 22.12
C VAL A 12 -39.77 12.42 21.35
N LEU A 13 -40.25 13.56 20.85
CA LEU A 13 -39.48 14.70 20.40
C LEU A 13 -38.76 15.31 21.62
N ILE A 14 -37.43 15.42 21.59
CA ILE A 14 -36.70 16.35 22.46
C ILE A 14 -36.18 17.48 21.56
N LEU A 15 -36.86 18.61 21.65
CA LEU A 15 -36.41 19.91 21.16
C LEU A 15 -35.32 20.42 22.11
N LEU A 16 -34.13 20.71 21.58
CA LEU A 16 -33.16 21.59 22.23
C LEU A 16 -32.91 22.81 21.33
N PRO A 17 -32.68 24.01 21.92
CA PRO A 17 -32.92 25.28 21.27
C PRO A 17 -31.75 25.71 20.39
N CYS A 18 -32.12 26.22 19.21
CA CYS A 18 -31.27 27.00 18.34
C CYS A 18 -30.88 28.31 19.06
N THR A 19 -29.62 28.42 19.48
CA THR A 19 -29.03 29.70 19.91
C THR A 19 -28.09 30.19 18.82
N LEU A 20 -28.54 31.27 18.17
CA LEU A 20 -27.75 32.11 17.28
C LEU A 20 -26.63 32.76 18.10
N LEU A 21 -25.39 32.33 17.84
CA LEU A 21 -24.19 33.09 18.19
C LEU A 21 -23.59 33.62 16.90
N THR A 22 -23.92 34.88 16.62
CA THR A 22 -23.12 35.76 15.77
C THR A 22 -21.81 36.05 16.49
N GLN A 23 -20.67 35.76 15.86
CA GLN A 23 -19.46 36.51 16.14
C GLN A 23 -18.54 36.57 14.92
N ALA A 24 -18.00 37.77 14.79
CA ALA A 24 -17.30 38.35 13.68
C ALA A 24 -16.04 37.59 13.22
N SER A 25 -15.75 37.84 11.95
CA SER A 25 -14.48 37.64 11.26
C SER A 25 -13.26 37.96 12.12
N ALA A 26 -12.42 36.95 12.33
CA ALA A 26 -10.98 37.13 12.49
C ALA A 26 -10.29 36.23 11.47
N ALA A 27 -9.93 36.83 10.32
CA ALA A 27 -8.96 36.26 9.41
C ALA A 27 -7.61 36.23 10.13
N GLN A 28 -7.37 35.16 10.88
CA GLN A 28 -6.04 34.84 11.36
C GLN A 28 -5.39 33.96 10.30
N ASN A 29 -4.28 34.49 9.78
CA ASN A 29 -3.34 33.82 8.90
C ASN A 29 -2.97 32.44 9.45
N ALA A 30 -3.76 31.44 9.12
CA ALA A 30 -3.30 30.07 9.11
C ALA A 30 -2.37 29.98 7.91
N THR A 31 -1.08 30.23 8.13
CA THR A 31 -0.03 29.56 7.39
C THR A 31 -0.33 28.07 7.51
N THR A 32 -1.10 27.56 6.55
CA THR A 32 -1.20 26.14 6.27
C THR A 32 0.21 25.71 5.95
N SER A 33 0.93 25.25 6.98
CA SER A 33 2.08 24.39 6.80
C SER A 33 1.54 23.16 6.09
N VAL A 34 1.52 23.22 4.76
CA VAL A 34 1.34 22.06 3.90
C VAL A 34 2.27 21.01 4.50
N PRO A 35 1.76 19.85 4.95
CA PRO A 35 2.61 18.82 5.53
C PRO A 35 3.67 18.52 4.48
N LEU A 36 4.93 18.86 4.76
CA LEU A 36 6.03 18.62 3.83
C LEU A 36 5.98 17.14 3.48
N PRO A 37 5.64 16.76 2.23
CA PRO A 37 5.53 15.37 1.87
C PRO A 37 6.92 14.77 2.03
N TYR A 38 7.04 13.93 3.06
CA TYR A 38 8.02 12.89 3.26
C TYR A 38 9.15 12.84 2.21
N ARG A 39 10.33 13.33 2.62
CA ARG A 39 11.66 13.14 1.99
C ARG A 39 11.60 12.70 0.51
N ILE A 40 11.25 13.63 -0.39
CA ILE A 40 11.30 13.44 -1.85
C ILE A 40 12.76 13.39 -2.35
N PHE A 41 13.72 13.62 -1.45
CA PHE A 41 15.14 13.68 -1.78
C PHE A 41 15.91 12.56 -1.11
N SER A 42 16.72 11.86 -1.91
CA SER A 42 17.69 10.88 -1.45
C SER A 42 19.10 11.40 -1.68
N LYS A 43 19.96 11.34 -0.65
CA LYS A 43 21.37 11.71 -0.79
C LYS A 43 22.08 10.66 -1.65
N ARG A 44 22.81 11.13 -2.65
CA ARG A 44 23.63 10.33 -3.55
C ARG A 44 25.00 10.99 -3.75
N THR A 45 25.96 10.20 -4.17
CA THR A 45 27.23 10.70 -4.69
C THR A 45 27.23 10.51 -6.20
N ILE A 46 27.44 11.58 -6.96
CA ILE A 46 27.61 11.53 -8.41
C ILE A 46 28.98 12.05 -8.81
N CYS A 47 29.46 11.59 -9.96
CA CYS A 47 30.58 12.21 -10.65
C CYS A 47 29.98 13.19 -11.69
N PRO A 48 30.19 14.51 -11.56
CA PRO A 48 29.67 15.47 -12.53
C PRO A 48 30.24 15.14 -13.91
N SER A 49 29.38 14.98 -14.92
CA SER A 49 29.83 14.95 -16.30
C SER A 49 30.16 16.38 -16.76
N SER A 50 30.99 16.55 -17.79
CA SER A 50 31.20 17.86 -18.43
C SER A 50 29.92 18.44 -19.05
N LYS A 51 28.83 17.66 -19.11
CA LYS A 51 27.50 18.06 -19.58
C LYS A 51 26.54 18.42 -18.44
N CYS A 52 26.96 18.25 -17.19
CA CYS A 52 26.17 18.66 -16.03
C CYS A 52 26.37 20.15 -15.81
N ASN A 53 25.56 20.97 -16.52
CA ASN A 53 25.50 22.39 -16.27
C ASN A 53 24.50 22.63 -15.13
N PRO A 54 24.92 23.19 -13.98
CA PRO A 54 23.97 23.58 -12.97
C PRO A 54 22.98 24.58 -13.56
N LEU A 55 21.69 24.30 -13.44
CA LEU A 55 20.66 25.27 -13.78
C LEU A 55 20.89 26.48 -12.86
N GLU A 56 21.07 27.67 -13.44
CA GLU A 56 21.18 28.91 -12.67
C GLU A 56 19.97 29.02 -11.76
N THR A 57 20.22 29.12 -10.45
CA THR A 57 19.15 29.33 -9.47
C THR A 57 19.12 30.79 -9.03
N PRO A 58 17.92 31.31 -8.71
CA PRO A 58 17.77 32.64 -8.16
C PRO A 58 18.56 32.78 -6.84
N SER A 59 19.04 33.99 -6.63
CA SER A 59 19.99 34.43 -5.61
C SER A 59 19.66 33.94 -4.20
N ARG A 60 20.64 33.34 -3.52
CA ARG A 60 20.72 33.05 -2.07
C ARG A 60 19.57 32.24 -1.47
N VAL A 61 19.64 30.93 -1.63
CA VAL A 61 18.95 30.02 -0.70
C VAL A 61 19.88 29.75 0.50
N PRO A 62 19.51 30.11 1.75
CA PRO A 62 20.44 30.14 2.88
C PRO A 62 20.78 28.76 3.45
N SER A 63 20.13 27.71 2.98
CA SER A 63 20.32 26.37 3.52
C SER A 63 20.13 25.28 2.47
N ARG A 64 20.72 24.13 2.76
CA ARG A 64 20.54 22.88 2.02
C ARG A 64 19.07 22.48 1.88
N ILE A 65 18.28 22.66 2.94
CA ILE A 65 16.84 22.33 2.93
C ILE A 65 16.09 23.27 1.99
N GLY A 66 16.39 24.57 2.04
CA GLY A 66 15.80 25.53 1.11
C GLY A 66 16.15 25.21 -0.34
N CYS A 67 17.39 24.81 -0.62
CA CYS A 67 17.82 24.44 -1.97
C CYS A 67 17.04 23.23 -2.51
N MET A 68 16.83 22.20 -1.68
CA MET A 68 15.97 21.06 -2.02
C MET A 68 14.50 21.48 -2.20
N ALA A 69 13.99 22.39 -1.36
CA ALA A 69 12.63 22.90 -1.49
C ALA A 69 12.42 23.66 -2.81
N ALA A 70 13.36 24.54 -3.18
CA ALA A 70 13.33 25.26 -4.47
C ALA A 70 13.38 24.28 -5.66
N CYS A 71 14.22 23.24 -5.59
CA CYS A 71 14.27 22.20 -6.61
C CYS A 71 12.95 21.41 -6.71
N SER A 72 12.27 21.15 -5.59
CA SER A 72 10.97 20.45 -5.61
C SER A 72 9.87 21.23 -6.33
N GLN A 73 9.97 22.56 -6.36
CA GLN A 73 9.03 23.45 -7.03
C GLN A 73 9.33 23.64 -8.52
N ASN A 74 10.53 23.30 -8.98
CA ASN A 74 10.92 23.43 -10.38
C ASN A 74 10.75 22.09 -11.12
N ALA A 75 9.91 22.06 -12.15
CA ALA A 75 9.60 20.85 -12.91
C ALA A 75 10.85 20.17 -13.53
N THR A 76 11.82 20.95 -14.02
CA THR A 76 13.04 20.44 -14.68
C THR A 76 14.13 20.05 -13.71
N CYS A 77 14.02 20.45 -12.43
CA CYS A 77 15.02 20.11 -11.42
C CYS A 77 14.87 18.65 -11.00
N ARG A 78 15.83 17.81 -11.37
CA ARG A 78 15.91 16.40 -10.97
C ARG A 78 16.62 16.21 -9.64
N GLY A 79 17.46 17.14 -9.23
CA GLY A 79 18.07 17.12 -7.91
C GLY A 79 18.83 18.39 -7.59
N ALA A 80 19.41 18.47 -6.40
CA ALA A 80 20.12 19.64 -5.94
C ALA A 80 21.46 19.30 -5.29
N SER A 81 22.47 20.15 -5.46
CA SER A 81 23.69 20.15 -4.66
C SER A 81 23.81 21.43 -3.86
N PHE A 82 24.45 21.37 -2.71
CA PHE A 82 24.65 22.52 -1.83
C PHE A 82 26.08 22.54 -1.30
N ASN A 83 26.85 23.55 -1.72
CA ASN A 83 28.17 23.87 -1.19
C ASN A 83 28.29 25.39 -1.04
N GLN A 84 27.72 25.94 0.06
CA GLN A 84 27.54 27.38 0.32
C GLN A 84 26.65 28.13 -0.69
N SER A 85 26.53 27.59 -1.90
CA SER A 85 25.60 27.97 -2.97
C SER A 85 24.71 26.79 -3.36
N CYS A 86 23.52 27.09 -3.87
CA CYS A 86 22.54 26.12 -4.35
C CYS A 86 22.73 25.86 -5.85
N PHE A 87 22.76 24.58 -6.24
CA PHE A 87 22.86 24.16 -7.63
C PHE A 87 21.73 23.20 -7.95
N HIS A 88 20.88 23.54 -8.93
CA HIS A 88 19.86 22.63 -9.45
C HIS A 88 20.46 21.79 -10.58
N LEU A 89 20.13 20.50 -10.58
CA LEU A 89 20.65 19.49 -11.47
C LEU A 89 19.51 18.92 -12.29
N ASP A 90 19.72 18.72 -13.58
CA ASP A 90 18.79 18.07 -14.49
C ASP A 90 19.09 16.56 -14.61
N ASP A 91 18.36 15.86 -15.48
CA ASP A 91 18.52 14.43 -15.71
C ASP A 91 19.93 14.05 -16.23
N VAL A 92 20.60 14.94 -16.98
CA VAL A 92 21.92 14.68 -17.57
C VAL A 92 22.96 14.42 -16.46
N CYS A 93 22.82 15.11 -15.33
CA CYS A 93 23.67 14.93 -14.16
C CYS A 93 23.55 13.54 -13.49
N PHE A 94 22.50 12.75 -13.80
CA PHE A 94 22.26 11.44 -13.17
C PHE A 94 22.53 10.23 -14.09
N THR A 95 22.92 10.47 -15.34
CA THR A 95 23.10 9.44 -16.37
C THR A 95 24.46 8.74 -16.36
N THR A 96 25.47 9.25 -15.64
CA THR A 96 26.82 8.68 -15.61
C THR A 96 27.04 7.71 -14.43
N SER A 97 27.35 6.46 -14.76
CA SER A 97 27.72 5.40 -13.82
C SER A 97 29.24 5.27 -13.65
N ALA A 98 29.66 5.04 -12.41
CA ALA A 98 31.00 4.68 -11.94
C ALA A 98 32.09 5.75 -12.10
N CYS A 99 32.52 6.31 -10.96
CA CYS A 99 33.77 7.04 -10.83
C CYS A 99 34.94 6.04 -11.00
N GLN A 100 35.22 5.60 -12.23
CA GLN A 100 36.24 4.59 -12.52
C GLN A 100 37.65 5.16 -12.75
N GLN A 101 37.92 6.38 -12.29
CA GLN A 101 39.26 6.95 -12.26
C GLN A 101 39.59 7.38 -10.82
N VAL A 102 39.68 6.40 -9.92
CA VAL A 102 40.14 6.56 -8.53
C VAL A 102 41.60 7.02 -8.46
N ASN A 103 42.33 7.02 -9.58
CA ASN A 103 43.77 7.32 -9.59
C ASN A 103 44.14 8.79 -9.87
N GLN A 104 43.18 9.72 -10.02
CA GLN A 104 43.50 11.14 -10.31
C GLN A 104 42.58 12.18 -9.63
N GLY A 105 42.21 11.98 -8.36
CA GLY A 105 41.53 13.05 -7.60
C GLY A 105 40.12 13.41 -8.08
N ALA A 106 39.36 12.42 -8.58
CA ALA A 106 37.99 12.61 -9.05
C ALA A 106 37.11 13.27 -7.97
N VAL A 107 36.63 14.48 -8.26
CA VAL A 107 35.74 15.24 -7.37
C VAL A 107 34.38 14.57 -7.36
N THR A 108 34.03 13.96 -6.22
CA THR A 108 32.69 13.42 -6.00
C THR A 108 31.79 14.51 -5.42
N LEU A 109 30.59 14.67 -5.99
CA LEU A 109 29.63 15.65 -5.52
C LEU A 109 28.51 14.97 -4.73
N ALA A 110 28.29 15.41 -3.49
CA ALA A 110 27.10 15.05 -2.74
C ALA A 110 25.89 15.78 -3.34
N VAL A 111 24.92 15.01 -3.83
CA VAL A 111 23.69 15.51 -4.44
C VAL A 111 22.48 14.92 -3.74
N TYR A 112 21.37 15.64 -3.82
CA TYR A 112 20.07 15.23 -3.31
C TYR A 112 19.19 15.02 -4.54
N GLU A 113 19.02 13.77 -4.94
CA GLU A 113 18.20 13.39 -6.10
C GLU A 113 16.72 13.41 -5.70
N ARG A 114 15.90 14.12 -6.47
CA ARG A 114 14.45 14.13 -6.36
C ARG A 114 13.91 12.83 -6.93
N HIS A 115 13.17 12.08 -6.13
CA HIS A 115 12.44 10.90 -6.57
C HIS A 115 10.93 11.13 -6.57
N GLN A 116 10.17 10.15 -7.02
CA GLN A 116 8.72 10.21 -6.92
C GLN A 116 8.29 9.96 -5.47
N THR A 117 7.13 10.52 -5.08
CA THR A 117 6.54 10.29 -3.77
C THR A 117 5.85 8.93 -3.78
N CYS A 118 6.28 8.06 -2.87
CA CYS A 118 5.59 6.79 -2.65
C CYS A 118 4.32 7.04 -1.84
N LEU A 119 3.18 6.61 -2.38
CA LEU A 119 1.87 6.69 -1.74
C LEU A 119 1.65 5.50 -0.80
N ASN A 120 0.57 5.54 -0.03
CA ASN A 120 0.07 4.41 0.77
C ASN A 120 1.14 3.73 1.64
N SER A 121 1.97 4.54 2.31
CA SER A 121 3.09 4.09 3.16
C SER A 121 4.22 3.35 2.43
N GLY A 122 4.26 3.42 1.10
CA GLY A 122 5.40 2.97 0.32
C GLY A 122 6.69 3.70 0.73
N LYS A 123 7.83 3.00 0.65
CA LYS A 123 9.14 3.56 1.01
C LYS A 123 10.02 3.63 -0.22
N TRP A 124 10.62 4.80 -0.48
CA TRP A 124 11.58 4.92 -1.59
C TRP A 124 12.83 4.10 -1.33
N ASN A 125 13.23 3.28 -2.29
CA ASN A 125 14.50 2.57 -2.27
C ASN A 125 15.49 3.30 -3.19
N SER A 126 16.48 3.96 -2.60
CA SER A 126 17.51 4.73 -3.33
C SER A 126 18.40 3.86 -4.22
N THR A 127 18.56 2.57 -3.90
CA THR A 127 19.40 1.64 -4.65
C THR A 127 18.69 1.18 -5.92
N SER A 128 17.44 0.71 -5.81
CA SER A 128 16.66 0.26 -6.96
C SER A 128 15.97 1.39 -7.73
N ARG A 129 15.95 2.60 -7.17
CA ARG A 129 15.26 3.79 -7.70
C ARG A 129 13.76 3.54 -7.96
N ARG A 130 13.11 2.84 -7.03
CA ARG A 130 11.67 2.51 -7.09
C ARG A 130 11.04 2.58 -5.71
N CYS A 131 9.72 2.80 -5.66
CA CYS A 131 8.97 2.65 -4.43
C CYS A 131 8.86 1.17 -4.04
N ARG A 132 9.19 0.87 -2.79
CA ARG A 132 8.89 -0.42 -2.16
C ARG A 132 7.53 -0.31 -1.49
N CYS A 133 6.54 -0.90 -2.14
CA CYS A 133 5.17 -0.91 -1.66
C CYS A 133 4.97 -1.91 -0.52
N SER A 134 3.90 -1.71 0.24
CA SER A 134 3.51 -2.58 1.35
C SER A 134 1.99 -2.61 1.50
N GLY A 135 1.46 -3.55 2.29
CA GLY A 135 0.04 -3.57 2.65
C GLY A 135 -0.92 -3.93 1.52
N GLY A 136 -0.43 -4.48 0.40
CA GLY A 136 -1.27 -4.85 -0.75
C GLY A 136 -1.29 -3.82 -1.87
N TRP A 137 -0.53 -2.72 -1.73
CA TRP A 137 -0.37 -1.72 -2.76
C TRP A 137 0.72 -2.11 -3.76
N ILE A 138 0.52 -1.79 -5.03
CA ILE A 138 1.42 -2.02 -6.16
C ILE A 138 1.43 -0.77 -7.06
N GLY A 139 2.20 -0.82 -8.15
CA GLY A 139 2.41 0.33 -9.04
C GLY A 139 3.73 1.03 -8.78
N SER A 140 4.04 2.04 -9.59
CA SER A 140 5.35 2.71 -9.52
C SER A 140 5.51 3.57 -8.26
N ASN A 141 4.39 4.08 -7.76
CA ASN A 141 4.26 4.92 -6.57
C ASN A 141 3.35 4.29 -5.51
N CYS A 142 3.05 2.99 -5.59
CA CYS A 142 2.14 2.30 -4.67
C CYS A 142 0.72 2.85 -4.70
N GLU A 143 0.26 3.26 -5.88
CA GLU A 143 -1.02 3.92 -6.14
C GLU A 143 -2.18 2.96 -6.43
N ILE A 144 -1.87 1.69 -6.75
CA ILE A 144 -2.86 0.68 -7.16
C ILE A 144 -3.04 -0.33 -6.03
N LEU A 145 -4.27 -0.58 -5.61
CA LEU A 145 -4.58 -1.67 -4.69
C LEU A 145 -4.66 -2.98 -5.48
N ALA A 146 -3.82 -3.95 -5.15
CA ALA A 146 -3.78 -5.23 -5.85
C ALA A 146 -5.10 -6.00 -5.70
N LYS A 147 -5.44 -6.79 -6.71
CA LYS A 147 -6.66 -7.59 -6.78
C LYS A 147 -6.44 -9.02 -6.32
N THR A 148 -5.23 -9.53 -6.51
CA THR A 148 -4.85 -10.91 -6.18
C THR A 148 -3.50 -10.97 -5.49
N CYS A 149 -3.23 -12.04 -4.74
CA CYS A 149 -1.90 -12.29 -4.18
C CYS A 149 -0.84 -12.46 -5.28
N ARG A 150 -1.23 -12.90 -6.49
CA ARG A 150 -0.31 -13.07 -7.62
C ARG A 150 0.24 -11.73 -8.11
N GLU A 151 -0.57 -10.68 -8.11
CA GLU A 151 -0.12 -9.33 -8.45
C GLU A 151 0.97 -8.82 -7.49
N LEU A 152 0.92 -9.21 -6.21
CA LEU A 152 1.98 -8.85 -5.25
C LEU A 152 3.32 -9.51 -5.60
N GLN A 153 3.30 -10.79 -5.98
CA GLN A 153 4.50 -11.50 -6.43
C GLN A 153 5.08 -10.88 -7.69
N VAL A 154 4.24 -10.58 -8.70
CA VAL A 154 4.67 -9.91 -9.94
C VAL A 154 5.21 -8.51 -9.66
N ALA A 155 4.65 -7.80 -8.67
CA ALA A 155 5.14 -6.51 -8.22
C ALA A 155 6.47 -6.58 -7.44
N GLY A 156 6.99 -7.78 -7.17
CA GLY A 156 8.29 -7.98 -6.53
C GLY A 156 8.25 -8.00 -5.01
N TYR A 157 7.10 -8.33 -4.40
CA TYR A 157 7.05 -8.64 -2.98
C TYR A 157 7.91 -9.90 -2.71
N PRO A 158 8.81 -9.88 -1.71
CA PRO A 158 9.67 -11.03 -1.43
C PRO A 158 8.87 -12.24 -0.95
N PRO A 159 9.43 -13.46 -1.03
CA PRO A 159 8.80 -14.64 -0.43
C PRO A 159 8.57 -14.45 1.07
N ASP A 160 7.32 -14.52 1.51
CA ASP A 160 6.91 -14.38 2.92
C ASP A 160 5.42 -14.73 3.08
N PHE A 161 4.95 -14.72 4.33
CA PHE A 161 3.54 -14.70 4.70
C PHE A 161 3.04 -13.27 4.91
N TYR A 162 1.97 -12.91 4.22
CA TYR A 162 1.46 -11.54 4.14
C TYR A 162 0.04 -11.40 4.65
N HIS A 163 -0.18 -10.35 5.44
CA HIS A 163 -1.47 -9.90 5.93
C HIS A 163 -1.75 -8.57 5.23
N VAL A 164 -2.51 -8.60 4.14
CA VAL A 164 -2.67 -7.46 3.23
C VAL A 164 -4.12 -7.09 3.05
N VAL A 165 -4.36 -5.93 2.47
CA VAL A 165 -5.68 -5.56 1.95
C VAL A 165 -5.65 -5.62 0.42
N LEU A 166 -6.69 -6.17 -0.18
CA LEU A 166 -6.80 -6.34 -1.64
C LEU A 166 -8.19 -5.91 -2.14
N ASN A 167 -8.28 -5.53 -3.41
CA ASN A 167 -9.56 -5.33 -4.12
C ASN A 167 -10.00 -6.62 -4.82
N ILE A 168 -10.31 -7.65 -4.03
CA ILE A 168 -10.63 -8.99 -4.54
C ILE A 168 -11.93 -9.06 -5.35
N ARG A 169 -12.86 -8.11 -5.17
CA ARG A 169 -14.10 -8.03 -5.95
C ARG A 169 -13.95 -7.21 -7.23
N ASN A 170 -12.75 -6.65 -7.49
CA ASN A 170 -12.46 -5.80 -8.64
C ASN A 170 -13.50 -4.66 -8.83
N ASN A 171 -13.99 -4.09 -7.74
CA ASN A 171 -15.00 -3.05 -7.79
C ASN A 171 -14.39 -1.64 -7.89
N THR A 172 -15.18 -0.70 -8.39
CA THR A 172 -14.83 0.72 -8.50
C THR A 172 -15.98 1.55 -7.90
N PRO A 173 -15.78 2.28 -6.79
CA PRO A 173 -14.54 2.42 -6.03
C PRO A 173 -14.10 1.10 -5.37
N ALA A 174 -12.79 0.92 -5.19
CA ALA A 174 -12.22 -0.27 -4.58
C ALA A 174 -12.67 -0.40 -3.13
N VAL A 175 -13.16 -1.59 -2.74
CA VAL A 175 -13.49 -1.91 -1.35
C VAL A 175 -12.42 -2.86 -0.81
N PRO A 176 -11.48 -2.38 0.03
CA PRO A 176 -10.39 -3.19 0.54
C PRO A 176 -10.89 -4.32 1.45
N ARG A 177 -10.40 -5.54 1.22
CA ARG A 177 -10.68 -6.71 2.06
C ARG A 177 -9.38 -7.29 2.60
N LYS A 178 -9.37 -7.69 3.87
CA LYS A 178 -8.22 -8.37 4.48
C LYS A 178 -8.06 -9.75 3.85
N VAL A 179 -6.87 -10.02 3.31
CA VAL A 179 -6.52 -11.27 2.64
C VAL A 179 -5.16 -11.72 3.14
N TYR A 180 -5.02 -13.03 3.36
CA TYR A 180 -3.74 -13.61 3.73
C TYR A 180 -3.16 -14.30 2.50
N CYS A 181 -1.87 -14.05 2.26
CA CYS A 181 -1.14 -14.58 1.12
C CYS A 181 0.14 -15.28 1.60
N THR A 182 0.53 -16.38 0.94
CA THR A 182 1.92 -16.86 1.00
C THR A 182 2.52 -16.71 -0.38
N LEU A 183 3.65 -16.01 -0.46
CA LEU A 183 4.46 -15.94 -1.68
C LEU A 183 5.66 -16.87 -1.50
N GLY A 184 5.78 -17.88 -2.36
CA GLY A 184 6.89 -18.83 -2.34
C GLY A 184 8.08 -18.38 -3.18
N PRO A 185 9.27 -18.93 -2.92
CA PRO A 185 10.49 -18.64 -3.69
C PRO A 185 10.48 -19.21 -5.12
N ASP A 186 9.62 -20.19 -5.37
CA ASP A 186 9.43 -20.95 -6.61
C ASP A 186 8.30 -20.37 -7.49
N ASN A 187 7.97 -19.09 -7.32
CA ASN A 187 6.81 -18.44 -7.91
C ASN A 187 5.45 -19.06 -7.51
N SER A 188 5.40 -19.88 -6.45
CA SER A 188 4.14 -20.35 -5.89
C SER A 188 3.42 -19.22 -5.15
N VAL A 189 2.09 -19.20 -5.23
CA VAL A 189 1.23 -18.20 -4.58
C VAL A 189 0.05 -18.90 -3.97
N LEU A 190 -0.15 -18.71 -2.67
CA LEU A 190 -1.33 -19.20 -1.95
C LEU A 190 -2.16 -18.01 -1.48
N THR A 191 -3.47 -18.07 -1.69
CA THR A 191 -4.46 -17.16 -1.11
C THR A 191 -5.33 -17.95 -0.14
N TYR A 192 -5.38 -17.53 1.12
CA TYR A 192 -6.16 -18.25 2.12
C TYR A 192 -7.62 -17.80 2.10
N MET A 193 -8.52 -18.70 1.72
CA MET A 193 -9.96 -18.52 1.86
C MET A 193 -10.41 -18.79 3.30
N PHE A 194 -9.86 -19.82 3.94
CA PHE A 194 -10.09 -20.13 5.34
C PHE A 194 -8.77 -20.55 5.98
N ARG A 195 -8.56 -20.11 7.22
CA ARG A 195 -7.44 -20.55 8.05
C ARG A 195 -7.94 -20.66 9.49
N SER A 196 -7.61 -21.76 10.15
CA SER A 196 -7.88 -21.95 11.57
C SER A 196 -6.72 -22.67 12.25
N THR A 197 -6.44 -22.25 13.47
CA THR A 197 -5.52 -22.92 14.39
C THR A 197 -6.19 -24.04 15.17
N GLY A 198 -7.52 -24.16 15.08
CA GLY A 198 -8.32 -25.09 15.89
C GLY A 198 -8.46 -24.71 17.37
N LYS A 199 -7.87 -23.58 17.80
CA LYS A 199 -7.87 -23.11 19.20
C LYS A 199 -8.87 -22.00 19.49
N VAL A 200 -9.52 -21.47 18.45
CA VAL A 200 -10.40 -20.30 18.54
C VAL A 200 -11.73 -20.65 17.88
N ASP A 201 -12.82 -20.19 18.49
CA ASP A 201 -14.16 -20.45 17.99
C ASP A 201 -14.49 -19.57 16.76
N HIS A 202 -14.98 -20.24 15.72
CA HIS A 202 -15.45 -19.68 14.45
C HIS A 202 -16.98 -19.58 14.37
N ASN A 203 -17.70 -19.83 15.49
CA ASN A 203 -19.14 -19.60 15.59
C ASN A 203 -19.45 -18.11 15.41
N ARG A 204 -20.00 -17.77 14.25
CA ARG A 204 -20.27 -16.40 13.80
C ARG A 204 -21.65 -16.34 13.16
N THR A 205 -22.14 -15.13 12.96
CA THR A 205 -23.45 -14.93 12.31
C THR A 205 -23.37 -15.29 10.83
N TRP A 206 -24.52 -15.54 10.21
CA TRP A 206 -24.57 -15.76 8.76
C TRP A 206 -23.94 -14.59 7.98
N SER A 207 -24.25 -13.35 8.39
CA SER A 207 -23.69 -12.15 7.78
C SER A 207 -22.16 -12.11 7.83
N ASP A 208 -21.55 -12.59 8.93
CA ASP A 208 -20.09 -12.72 9.03
C ASP A 208 -19.54 -13.79 8.06
N PHE A 209 -20.26 -14.89 7.84
CA PHE A 209 -19.87 -15.90 6.85
C PHE A 209 -20.04 -15.40 5.41
N GLU A 210 -21.01 -14.54 5.13
CA GLU A 210 -21.18 -13.92 3.82
C GLU A 210 -20.06 -12.93 3.50
N GLU A 211 -19.76 -12.02 4.45
CA GLU A 211 -18.85 -10.90 4.23
C GLU A 211 -17.39 -11.17 4.60
N GLY A 212 -17.15 -12.15 5.48
CA GLY A 212 -15.83 -12.50 5.97
C GLY A 212 -15.49 -11.86 7.31
N TYR A 213 -14.59 -12.51 8.05
CA TYR A 213 -14.09 -12.04 9.33
C TYR A 213 -12.64 -12.49 9.57
N VAL A 214 -11.93 -11.71 10.39
CA VAL A 214 -10.59 -12.03 10.88
C VAL A 214 -10.63 -12.01 12.40
N ILE A 215 -10.25 -13.11 13.02
CA ILE A 215 -10.16 -13.18 14.49
C ILE A 215 -8.77 -12.78 14.95
N ASN A 216 -7.74 -13.33 14.30
CA ASN A 216 -6.34 -13.00 14.51
C ASN A 216 -5.47 -13.52 13.34
N ASP A 217 -4.16 -13.41 13.49
CA ASP A 217 -3.14 -13.80 12.51
C ASP A 217 -3.17 -15.28 12.08
N GLY A 218 -3.78 -16.16 12.88
CA GLY A 218 -3.93 -17.57 12.54
C GLY A 218 -5.34 -17.99 12.13
N ASN A 219 -6.34 -17.11 12.26
CA ASN A 219 -7.75 -17.49 12.18
C ASN A 219 -8.57 -16.46 11.38
N LEU A 220 -9.02 -16.86 10.20
CA LEU A 220 -9.82 -16.02 9.30
C LEU A 220 -10.82 -16.85 8.50
N TRP A 221 -11.89 -16.18 8.07
CA TRP A 221 -12.80 -16.62 7.03
C TRP A 221 -12.94 -15.49 6.01
N LEU A 222 -12.59 -15.75 4.75
CA LEU A 222 -12.54 -14.71 3.72
C LEU A 222 -13.94 -14.16 3.41
N GLY A 223 -15.00 -14.94 3.60
CA GLY A 223 -16.38 -14.58 3.26
C GLY A 223 -16.85 -15.23 1.95
N LEU A 224 -18.07 -15.78 1.93
CA LEU A 224 -18.62 -16.48 0.76
C LEU A 224 -18.67 -15.59 -0.48
N ASN A 225 -19.09 -14.33 -0.33
CA ASN A 225 -19.15 -13.36 -1.44
C ASN A 225 -17.75 -13.07 -2.02
N ASN A 226 -16.74 -13.08 -1.16
CA ASN A 226 -15.35 -12.86 -1.54
C ASN A 226 -14.75 -14.10 -2.20
N MET A 227 -15.02 -15.29 -1.64
CA MET A 227 -14.59 -16.57 -2.22
C MET A 227 -15.20 -16.81 -3.60
N ALA A 228 -16.48 -16.46 -3.79
CA ALA A 228 -17.15 -16.53 -5.09
C ALA A 228 -16.40 -15.69 -6.13
N ALA A 229 -16.12 -14.41 -5.84
CA ALA A 229 -15.36 -13.53 -6.73
C ALA A 229 -13.95 -14.06 -7.06
N VAL A 230 -13.27 -14.62 -6.06
CA VAL A 230 -11.92 -15.22 -6.22
C VAL A 230 -11.98 -16.49 -7.09
N SER A 231 -13.04 -17.30 -6.96
CA SER A 231 -13.21 -18.54 -7.72
C SER A 231 -13.71 -18.33 -9.15
N GLU A 232 -14.55 -17.32 -9.39
CA GLU A 232 -15.09 -16.99 -10.72
C GLU A 232 -14.04 -16.34 -11.63
N THR A 233 -13.04 -15.66 -11.07
CA THR A 233 -12.04 -14.92 -11.84
C THR A 233 -10.95 -15.79 -12.47
N SER A 234 -11.04 -17.12 -12.38
CA SER A 234 -10.14 -18.10 -13.04
C SER A 234 -8.64 -17.94 -12.73
N HIS A 235 -8.29 -17.22 -11.65
CA HIS A 235 -6.89 -16.92 -11.32
C HIS A 235 -6.16 -18.01 -10.53
N TYR A 236 -6.85 -19.12 -10.25
CA TYR A 236 -6.34 -20.22 -9.45
C TYR A 236 -6.47 -21.52 -10.24
N ASP A 237 -5.35 -22.21 -10.41
CA ASP A 237 -5.30 -23.49 -11.10
C ASP A 237 -5.94 -24.61 -10.25
N ALA A 238 -5.90 -24.47 -8.92
CA ALA A 238 -6.48 -25.44 -7.99
C ALA A 238 -6.82 -24.79 -6.64
N VAL A 239 -7.74 -25.45 -5.91
CA VAL A 239 -8.00 -25.16 -4.49
C VAL A 239 -7.57 -26.36 -3.65
N GLY A 240 -6.74 -26.08 -2.65
CA GLY A 240 -6.25 -27.07 -1.70
C GLY A 240 -6.94 -26.95 -0.34
N VAL A 241 -7.27 -28.08 0.27
CA VAL A 241 -7.61 -28.16 1.69
C VAL A 241 -6.49 -28.94 2.38
N SER A 242 -5.78 -28.27 3.28
CA SER A 242 -4.72 -28.89 4.07
C SER A 242 -5.07 -28.86 5.55
N VAL A 243 -5.00 -30.02 6.19
CA VAL A 243 -5.20 -30.20 7.63
C VAL A 243 -3.89 -30.63 8.25
N ILE A 244 -3.39 -29.84 9.20
CA ILE A 244 -2.16 -30.13 9.94
C ILE A 244 -2.56 -30.60 11.35
N LEU A 245 -2.32 -31.87 11.63
CA LEU A 245 -2.55 -32.49 12.93
C LEU A 245 -1.25 -32.52 13.73
N ARG A 246 -1.28 -31.96 14.93
CA ARG A 246 -0.13 -31.93 15.85
C ARG A 246 -0.46 -32.71 17.12
N SER A 247 0.41 -33.64 17.50
CA SER A 247 0.33 -34.40 18.74
C SER A 247 1.72 -34.55 19.38
N GLY A 248 1.96 -33.84 20.48
CA GLY A 248 3.28 -33.74 21.09
C GLY A 248 4.31 -33.16 20.12
N THR A 249 5.37 -33.92 19.84
CA THR A 249 6.41 -33.58 18.85
C THR A 249 6.09 -34.02 17.43
N HIS A 250 4.98 -34.73 17.22
CA HIS A 250 4.60 -35.24 15.91
C HIS A 250 3.68 -34.28 15.18
N GLU A 251 3.96 -34.07 13.90
CA GLU A 251 3.12 -33.33 12.97
C GLU A 251 2.79 -34.24 11.77
N ARG A 252 1.51 -34.25 11.37
CA ARG A 252 1.04 -34.91 10.14
C ARG A 252 0.19 -33.94 9.34
N THR A 253 0.46 -33.87 8.04
CA THR A 253 -0.30 -33.03 7.11
C THR A 253 -1.06 -33.89 6.13
N TYR A 254 -2.35 -33.64 6.01
CA TYR A 254 -3.24 -34.26 5.02
C TYR A 254 -3.70 -33.17 4.06
N SER A 255 -3.51 -33.37 2.77
CA SER A 255 -3.87 -32.39 1.73
C SER A 255 -4.74 -33.03 0.67
N LEU A 256 -5.82 -32.34 0.31
CA LEU A 256 -6.67 -32.63 -0.83
C LEU A 256 -6.59 -31.44 -1.79
N VAL A 257 -6.53 -31.71 -3.09
CA VAL A 257 -6.44 -30.69 -4.14
C VAL A 257 -7.55 -30.94 -5.15
N TYR A 258 -8.28 -29.87 -5.46
CA TYR A 258 -9.38 -29.87 -6.42
C TYR A 258 -9.07 -28.89 -7.54
N TYR A 259 -9.30 -29.32 -8.77
CA TYR A 259 -9.25 -28.46 -9.96
C TYR A 259 -10.67 -27.96 -10.28
N ASP A 260 -10.78 -26.86 -11.03
CA ASP A 260 -12.06 -26.28 -11.48
C ASP A 260 -13.05 -25.95 -10.35
N PHE A 261 -12.52 -25.60 -9.18
CA PHE A 261 -13.34 -25.30 -8.01
C PHE A 261 -14.06 -23.95 -8.14
N GLN A 262 -15.37 -23.96 -7.93
CA GLN A 262 -16.21 -22.76 -7.92
C GLN A 262 -17.12 -22.76 -6.68
N ILE A 263 -17.28 -21.59 -6.06
CA ILE A 263 -18.22 -21.37 -4.97
C ILE A 263 -19.29 -20.40 -5.44
N GLY A 264 -20.56 -20.77 -5.28
CA GLY A 264 -21.68 -19.85 -5.52
C GLY A 264 -21.72 -18.72 -4.47
N ASN A 265 -22.25 -17.56 -4.84
CA ASN A 265 -22.46 -16.50 -3.86
C ASN A 265 -23.50 -16.89 -2.79
N SER A 266 -23.59 -16.06 -1.75
CA SER A 266 -24.52 -16.26 -0.63
C SER A 266 -26.01 -16.36 -1.01
N GLN A 267 -26.40 -15.86 -2.20
CA GLN A 267 -27.79 -15.92 -2.66
C GLN A 267 -28.18 -17.25 -3.32
N LYS A 268 -27.22 -18.16 -3.51
CA LYS A 268 -27.46 -19.50 -4.08
C LYS A 268 -27.58 -20.59 -3.00
N GLN A 269 -27.74 -20.22 -1.73
CA GLN A 269 -27.84 -21.13 -0.58
C GLN A 269 -29.14 -20.93 0.19
#